data_AF-A0A7V2TAZ7-F1
#
_entry.id   AF-A0A7V2TAZ7-F1
#
_cell.length_a   1.000
_cell.length_b   1.000
_cell.length_c   1.000
_cell.angle_alpha   90.00
_cell.angle_beta   90.00
_cell.angle_gamma   90.00
#
_symmetry.space_group_name_H-M   'P 1'
#
loop_
_entity.id
_entity.type
_entity.pdbx_description
1 polymer ?
#
loop_
_entity_poly.entity_id
_entity_poly.type
_entity_poly.pdbx_seq_one_letter_code
_entity_poly.pdbx_strand_id
1 'polypeptide(L)'
;MTSQRDRDGQESLEQFIDRRLENVGDMSRGGQLFAEVVTIIQAVLERVQTQVSAKERRIAEELETLADVIERAKEDVESVRPHDIRSHHLPLANGELGAIASHLEEATGTILDTCEELEKLAETLPGEASEKLLEYVTRIYEACNFHDITGQRIKKVTDTLEAVERRIDALLSALGDPPPEEPAEETKTKKKELSDEDLLNGPALPGTGTTQDEIDALFG
;
A
#
# COMPACT_ATOMS: atom_id res chain seq x y z
N MET A 1 -17.94 -8.77 35.67
CA MET A 1 -18.67 -9.98 36.13
C MET A 1 -17.75 -11.05 36.75
N THR A 2 -16.44 -10.96 36.60
CA THR A 2 -15.44 -11.92 37.13
C THR A 2 -15.18 -11.78 38.64
N SER A 3 -15.12 -10.55 39.17
CA SER A 3 -14.74 -10.28 40.58
C SER A 3 -15.73 -10.81 41.65
N GLN A 4 -16.97 -11.12 41.28
CA GLN A 4 -18.00 -11.57 42.23
C GLN A 4 -18.04 -13.10 42.37
N ARG A 5 -17.69 -13.84 41.29
CA ARG A 5 -17.56 -15.31 41.33
C ARG A 5 -16.31 -15.77 42.06
N ASP A 6 -15.22 -15.01 41.98
CA ASP A 6 -13.98 -15.32 42.71
C ASP A 6 -14.14 -15.10 44.23
N ARG A 7 -14.91 -14.09 44.65
CA ARG A 7 -15.25 -13.87 46.07
C ARG A 7 -16.16 -14.96 46.63
N ASP A 8 -17.21 -15.34 45.90
CA ASP A 8 -18.12 -16.43 46.31
C ASP A 8 -17.38 -17.79 46.45
N GLY A 9 -16.38 -18.04 45.60
CA GLY A 9 -15.53 -19.22 45.68
C GLY A 9 -14.58 -19.22 46.88
N GLN A 10 -14.03 -18.07 47.24
CA GLN A 10 -13.18 -17.90 48.43
C GLN A 10 -13.97 -18.03 49.74
N GLU A 11 -15.16 -17.41 49.83
CA GLU A 11 -16.01 -17.54 51.02
C GLU A 11 -16.44 -18.99 51.29
N SER A 12 -16.72 -19.78 50.23
CA SER A 12 -17.11 -21.20 50.35
C SER A 12 -15.96 -22.10 50.83
N LEU A 13 -14.73 -21.81 50.40
CA LEU A 13 -13.54 -22.57 50.80
C LEU A 13 -13.12 -22.23 52.23
N GLU A 14 -13.16 -20.95 52.62
CA GLU A 14 -12.89 -20.50 53.99
C GLU A 14 -13.89 -21.13 54.98
N GLN A 15 -15.19 -21.12 54.66
CA GLN A 15 -16.22 -21.77 55.47
C GLN A 15 -16.02 -23.30 55.57
N PHE A 16 -15.57 -23.95 54.49
CA PHE A 16 -15.28 -25.39 54.50
C PHE A 16 -14.06 -25.72 55.37
N ILE A 17 -13.04 -24.88 55.30
CA ILE A 17 -11.81 -24.98 56.10
C ILE A 17 -12.12 -24.77 57.58
N ASP A 18 -12.82 -23.70 57.93
CA ASP A 18 -13.18 -23.38 59.32
C ASP A 18 -14.00 -24.50 59.94
N ARG A 19 -15.01 -24.99 59.20
CA ARG A 19 -15.84 -26.11 59.64
C ARG A 19 -15.04 -27.41 59.81
N ARG A 20 -13.96 -27.62 59.05
CA ARG A 20 -13.08 -28.78 59.24
C ARG A 20 -12.12 -28.57 60.42
N LEU A 21 -11.59 -27.36 60.63
CA LEU A 21 -10.72 -27.03 61.76
C LEU A 21 -11.45 -27.18 63.11
N GLU A 22 -12.71 -26.75 63.20
CA GLU A 22 -13.56 -26.95 64.39
C GLU A 22 -13.75 -28.44 64.72
N ASN A 23 -13.89 -29.29 63.71
CA ASN A 23 -14.09 -30.73 63.87
C ASN A 23 -12.81 -31.49 64.29
N VAL A 24 -11.62 -30.89 64.19
CA VAL A 24 -10.34 -31.54 64.57
C VAL A 24 -9.82 -31.02 65.94
N GLY A 25 -10.61 -30.17 66.63
CA GLY A 25 -10.33 -29.67 67.97
C GLY A 25 -10.16 -30.73 69.07
N ASP A 26 -10.43 -32.01 68.79
CA ASP A 26 -10.39 -33.13 69.75
C ASP A 26 -9.21 -34.12 69.56
N MET A 27 -8.21 -33.82 68.70
CA MET A 27 -7.02 -34.67 68.49
C MET A 27 -5.70 -33.87 68.47
N SER A 28 -4.99 -33.84 69.60
CA SER A 28 -3.87 -32.95 69.94
C SER A 28 -2.55 -33.07 69.12
N ARG A 29 -2.54 -33.71 67.96
CA ARG A 29 -1.35 -33.73 67.06
C ARG A 29 -1.73 -33.75 65.57
N GLY A 30 -2.76 -34.52 65.22
CA GLY A 30 -3.33 -34.55 63.86
C GLY A 30 -4.07 -33.26 63.49
N GLY A 31 -4.76 -32.63 64.45
CA GLY A 31 -5.39 -31.32 64.22
C GLY A 31 -4.40 -30.18 64.04
N GLN A 32 -3.27 -30.26 64.72
CA GLN A 32 -2.21 -29.27 64.61
C GLN A 32 -1.51 -29.33 63.24
N LEU A 33 -1.18 -30.54 62.76
CA LEU A 33 -0.63 -30.76 61.43
C LEU A 33 -1.61 -30.35 60.32
N PHE A 34 -2.90 -30.64 60.49
CA PHE A 34 -3.92 -30.23 59.52
C PHE A 34 -4.08 -28.70 59.46
N ALA A 35 -4.09 -28.02 60.61
CA ALA A 35 -4.14 -26.56 60.68
C ALA A 35 -2.90 -25.91 60.03
N GLU A 36 -1.72 -26.50 60.20
CA GLU A 36 -0.49 -26.05 59.56
C GLU A 36 -0.55 -26.24 58.03
N VAL A 37 -1.04 -27.38 57.56
CA VAL A 37 -1.24 -27.63 56.12
C VAL A 37 -2.25 -26.66 55.51
N VAL A 38 -3.36 -26.39 56.19
CA VAL A 38 -4.35 -25.40 55.75
C VAL A 38 -3.73 -24.01 55.64
N THR A 39 -2.96 -23.59 56.63
CA THR A 39 -2.29 -22.28 56.65
C THR A 39 -1.30 -22.16 55.48
N ILE A 40 -0.55 -23.22 55.21
CA ILE A 40 0.38 -23.28 54.06
C ILE A 40 -0.39 -23.21 52.74
N ILE A 41 -1.51 -23.93 52.61
CA ILE A 41 -2.35 -23.90 51.40
C ILE A 41 -2.92 -22.50 51.17
N GLN A 42 -3.43 -21.83 52.20
CA GLN A 42 -3.93 -20.45 52.11
C GLN A 42 -2.81 -19.50 51.66
N ALA A 43 -1.63 -19.57 52.28
CA ALA A 43 -0.48 -18.74 51.89
C ALA A 43 -0.01 -19.01 50.45
N VAL A 44 -0.08 -20.26 49.98
CA VAL A 44 0.23 -20.61 48.59
C VAL A 44 -0.83 -20.07 47.64
N LEU A 45 -2.12 -20.19 47.96
CA LEU A 45 -3.22 -19.68 47.15
C LEU A 45 -3.17 -18.16 47.02
N GLU A 46 -2.95 -17.42 48.12
CA GLU A 46 -2.78 -15.97 48.10
C GLU A 46 -1.59 -15.55 47.22
N ARG A 47 -0.46 -16.26 47.33
CA ARG A 47 0.72 -15.98 46.53
C ARG A 47 0.47 -16.25 45.04
N VAL A 48 -0.21 -17.34 44.70
CA VAL A 48 -0.60 -17.66 43.31
C VAL A 48 -1.58 -16.62 42.76
N GLN A 49 -2.62 -16.26 43.51
CA GLN A 49 -3.58 -15.21 43.11
C GLN A 49 -2.89 -13.87 42.87
N THR A 50 -1.96 -13.48 43.75
CA THR A 50 -1.18 -12.25 43.60
C THR A 50 -0.29 -12.29 42.36
N GLN A 51 0.37 -13.43 42.09
CA GLN A 51 1.22 -13.61 40.91
C GLN A 51 0.42 -13.61 39.60
N VAL A 52 -0.75 -14.26 39.58
CA VAL A 52 -1.66 -14.26 38.43
C VAL A 52 -2.15 -12.84 38.16
N SER A 53 -2.62 -12.12 39.18
CA SER A 53 -3.08 -10.74 39.06
C SER A 53 -1.98 -9.79 38.53
N ALA A 54 -0.74 -9.95 39.01
CA ALA A 54 0.40 -9.18 38.53
C ALA A 54 0.74 -9.48 37.07
N LYS A 55 0.64 -10.75 36.65
CA LYS A 55 0.88 -11.16 35.26
C LYS A 55 -0.22 -10.65 34.32
N GLU A 56 -1.48 -10.71 34.74
CA GLU A 56 -2.61 -10.17 33.99
C GLU A 56 -2.47 -8.66 33.77
N ARG A 57 -2.11 -7.91 34.83
CA ARG A 57 -1.83 -6.48 34.72
C ARG A 57 -0.69 -6.18 33.74
N ARG A 58 0.40 -6.93 33.81
CA ARG A 58 1.52 -6.78 32.88
C ARG A 58 1.12 -7.04 31.43
N ILE A 59 0.33 -8.09 31.18
CA ILE A 59 -0.17 -8.39 29.82
C ILE A 59 -1.10 -7.27 29.34
N ALA A 60 -1.94 -6.72 30.22
CA ALA A 60 -2.80 -5.58 29.87
C ALA A 60 -1.97 -4.33 29.49
N GLU A 61 -0.94 -4.00 30.27
CA GLU A 61 -0.01 -2.90 29.98
C GLU A 61 0.75 -3.13 28.65
N GLU A 62 1.19 -4.36 28.37
CA GLU A 62 1.84 -4.74 27.10
C GLU A 62 0.87 -4.65 25.91
N LEU A 63 -0.40 -5.03 26.07
CA LEU A 63 -1.45 -4.91 25.06
C LEU A 63 -1.82 -3.45 24.78
N GLU A 64 -1.90 -2.60 25.80
CA GLU A 64 -2.14 -1.15 25.66
C GLU A 64 -0.99 -0.50 24.89
N THR A 65 0.26 -0.83 25.26
CA THR A 65 1.44 -0.35 24.53
C THR A 65 1.42 -0.79 23.06
N LEU A 66 1.02 -2.04 22.78
CA LEU A 66 0.91 -2.53 21.41
C LEU A 66 -0.21 -1.82 20.64
N ALA A 67 -1.34 -1.55 21.28
CA ALA A 67 -2.45 -0.80 20.67
C ALA A 67 -2.01 0.62 20.28
N ASP A 68 -1.30 1.32 21.17
CA ASP A 68 -0.74 2.66 20.88
C ASP A 68 0.22 2.65 19.68
N VAL A 69 1.06 1.60 19.58
CA VAL A 69 1.99 1.45 18.44
C VAL A 69 1.21 1.20 17.15
N ILE A 70 0.16 0.38 17.17
CA ILE A 70 -0.68 0.11 16.00
C ILE A 70 -1.42 1.38 15.56
N GLU A 71 -1.93 2.18 16.50
CA GLU A 71 -2.64 3.43 16.20
C GLU A 71 -1.71 4.45 15.54
N ARG A 72 -0.51 4.66 16.10
CA ARG A 72 0.51 5.51 15.48
C ARG A 72 0.91 5.02 14.09
N ALA A 73 1.10 3.70 13.92
CA ALA A 73 1.43 3.13 12.62
C ALA A 73 0.29 3.34 11.59
N LYS A 74 -0.97 3.30 12.02
CA LYS A 74 -2.12 3.64 11.17
C LYS A 74 -2.10 5.10 10.77
N GLU A 75 -1.85 6.01 11.69
CA GLU A 75 -1.72 7.45 11.40
C GLU A 75 -0.58 7.74 10.43
N ASP A 76 0.58 7.10 10.64
CA ASP A 76 1.75 7.23 9.76
C ASP A 76 1.42 6.72 8.34
N VAL A 77 0.74 5.58 8.21
CA VAL A 77 0.31 5.07 6.90
C VAL A 77 -0.70 6.02 6.24
N GLU A 78 -1.68 6.53 6.98
CA GLU A 78 -2.68 7.46 6.45
C GLU A 78 -2.04 8.78 5.99
N SER A 79 -0.97 9.23 6.65
CA SER A 79 -0.21 10.42 6.24
C SER A 79 0.42 10.30 4.84
N VAL A 80 0.75 9.07 4.41
CA VAL A 80 1.26 8.78 3.06
C VAL A 80 0.14 8.85 2.01
N ARG A 81 -1.13 8.89 2.44
CA ARG A 81 -2.34 8.92 1.61
C ARG A 81 -2.33 7.80 0.55
N PRO A 82 -2.21 6.53 0.97
CA PRO A 82 -2.11 5.38 0.07
C PRO A 82 -3.29 5.29 -0.91
N HIS A 83 -4.48 5.73 -0.51
CA HIS A 83 -5.66 5.76 -1.38
C HIS A 83 -5.49 6.73 -2.57
N ASP A 84 -4.88 7.91 -2.36
CA ASP A 84 -4.62 8.88 -3.45
C ASP A 84 -3.54 8.35 -4.39
N ILE A 85 -2.50 7.72 -3.85
CA ILE A 85 -1.44 7.12 -4.65
C ILE A 85 -2.02 6.05 -5.57
N ARG A 86 -2.88 5.18 -5.04
CA ARG A 86 -3.53 4.10 -5.79
C ARG A 86 -4.54 4.62 -6.81
N SER A 87 -5.43 5.52 -6.40
CA SER A 87 -6.57 5.93 -7.25
C SER A 87 -6.21 7.01 -8.28
N HIS A 88 -5.14 7.77 -8.06
CA HIS A 88 -4.82 8.91 -8.90
C HIS A 88 -3.38 8.89 -9.42
N HIS A 89 -2.38 8.82 -8.53
CA HIS A 89 -0.99 9.03 -8.95
C HIS A 89 -0.41 7.88 -9.77
N LEU A 90 -0.64 6.62 -9.37
CA LEU A 90 -0.14 5.45 -10.10
C LEU A 90 -0.82 5.27 -11.48
N PRO A 91 -2.16 5.35 -11.60
CA PRO A 91 -2.83 5.29 -12.90
C PRO A 91 -2.35 6.40 -13.85
N LEU A 92 -2.23 7.64 -13.35
CA LEU A 92 -1.74 8.76 -14.14
C LEU A 92 -0.31 8.50 -14.63
N ALA A 93 0.62 8.12 -13.75
CA ALA A 93 2.00 7.85 -14.12
C ALA A 93 2.14 6.70 -15.14
N ASN A 94 1.36 5.63 -14.99
CA ASN A 94 1.32 4.54 -15.96
C ASN A 94 0.78 5.00 -17.32
N GLY A 95 -0.30 5.81 -17.32
CA GLY A 95 -0.87 6.39 -18.53
C GLY A 95 0.12 7.28 -19.28
N GLU A 96 0.78 8.20 -18.57
CA GLU A 96 1.80 9.09 -19.13
C GLU A 96 2.99 8.31 -19.71
N LEU A 97 3.49 7.29 -19.00
CA LEU A 97 4.59 6.45 -19.51
C LEU A 97 4.18 5.66 -20.77
N GLY A 98 2.93 5.19 -20.83
CA GLY A 98 2.38 4.55 -22.02
C GLY A 98 2.26 5.52 -23.19
N ALA A 99 1.79 6.74 -22.95
CA ALA A 99 1.71 7.78 -23.98
C ALA A 99 3.08 8.20 -24.50
N ILE A 100 4.09 8.33 -23.63
CA ILE A 100 5.48 8.59 -24.02
C ILE A 100 6.00 7.46 -24.91
N ALA A 101 5.77 6.20 -24.54
CA ALA A 101 6.18 5.06 -25.35
C ALA A 101 5.53 5.11 -26.74
N SER A 102 4.21 5.32 -26.80
CA SER A 102 3.47 5.42 -28.07
C SER A 102 3.97 6.55 -28.96
N HIS A 103 4.15 7.76 -28.41
CA HIS A 103 4.65 8.90 -29.17
C HIS A 103 6.08 8.68 -29.67
N LEU A 104 6.93 8.00 -28.89
CA LEU A 104 8.28 7.66 -29.35
C LEU A 104 8.27 6.64 -30.49
N GLU A 105 7.39 5.65 -30.44
CA GLU A 105 7.22 4.67 -31.52
C GLU A 105 6.74 5.36 -32.81
N GLU A 106 5.73 6.23 -32.71
CA GLU A 106 5.20 6.99 -33.85
C GLU A 106 6.23 7.96 -34.45
N ALA A 107 6.93 8.72 -33.61
CA ALA A 107 7.98 9.63 -34.05
C ALA A 107 9.13 8.86 -34.73
N THR A 108 9.51 7.70 -34.18
CA THR A 108 10.54 6.85 -34.79
C THR A 108 10.08 6.32 -36.14
N GLY A 109 8.84 5.86 -36.27
CA GLY A 109 8.25 5.46 -37.55
C GLY A 109 8.31 6.57 -38.58
N THR A 110 7.90 7.79 -38.20
CA THR A 110 7.96 8.97 -39.07
C THR A 110 9.39 9.29 -39.53
N ILE A 111 10.39 9.16 -38.64
CA ILE A 111 11.80 9.36 -38.99
C ILE A 111 12.27 8.32 -39.99
N LEU A 112 11.91 7.04 -39.81
CA LEU A 112 12.28 5.96 -40.71
C LEU A 112 11.62 6.13 -42.09
N ASP A 113 10.32 6.45 -42.13
CA ASP A 113 9.60 6.74 -43.38
C ASP A 113 10.24 7.93 -44.13
N THR A 114 10.65 8.97 -43.39
CA THR A 114 11.34 10.12 -43.97
C THR A 114 12.70 9.72 -44.55
N CYS A 115 13.44 8.84 -43.89
CA CYS A 115 14.69 8.29 -44.40
C CYS A 115 14.48 7.51 -45.70
N GLU A 116 13.42 6.71 -45.81
CA GLU A 116 13.07 5.99 -47.05
C GLU A 116 12.79 6.96 -48.21
N GLU A 117 12.09 8.07 -47.96
CA GLU A 117 11.87 9.11 -48.98
C GLU A 117 13.17 9.84 -49.36
N LEU A 118 14.09 10.04 -48.42
CA LEU A 118 15.42 10.61 -48.71
C LEU A 118 16.28 9.68 -49.56
N GLU A 119 16.17 8.36 -49.40
CA GLU A 119 16.84 7.38 -50.26
C GLU A 119 16.33 7.45 -51.69
N LYS A 120 15.00 7.51 -51.89
CA LYS A 120 14.39 7.70 -53.22
C LYS A 120 14.86 9.00 -53.86
N LEU A 121 14.98 10.07 -53.08
CA LEU A 121 15.50 11.34 -53.57
C LEU A 121 16.98 11.22 -53.97
N ALA A 122 17.78 10.45 -53.23
CA ALA A 122 19.20 10.23 -53.54
C ALA A 122 19.39 9.63 -54.94
N GLU A 123 18.52 8.71 -55.37
CA GLU A 123 18.56 8.11 -56.72
C GLU A 123 18.43 9.15 -57.85
N THR A 124 17.84 10.32 -57.57
CA THR A 124 17.69 11.41 -58.53
C THR A 124 18.87 12.37 -58.56
N LEU A 125 19.79 12.27 -57.59
CA LEU A 125 20.96 13.14 -57.45
C LEU A 125 22.19 12.54 -58.13
N PRO A 126 23.08 13.37 -58.70
CA PRO A 126 24.30 12.88 -59.32
C PRO A 126 25.42 12.59 -58.31
N GLY A 127 26.07 11.43 -58.47
CA GLY A 127 27.40 11.11 -57.93
C GLY A 127 27.57 11.39 -56.43
N GLU A 128 28.58 12.22 -56.10
CA GLU A 128 29.01 12.51 -54.73
C GLU A 128 27.88 13.04 -53.82
N ALA A 129 26.88 13.74 -54.37
CA ALA A 129 25.76 14.25 -53.58
C ALA A 129 24.81 13.12 -53.15
N SER A 130 24.55 12.15 -54.04
CA SER A 130 23.77 10.95 -53.69
C SER A 130 24.49 10.11 -52.65
N GLU A 131 25.79 9.89 -52.81
CA GLU A 131 26.59 9.07 -51.89
C GLU A 131 26.59 9.66 -50.47
N LYS A 132 26.79 10.98 -50.33
CA LYS A 132 26.75 11.66 -49.03
C LYS A 132 25.36 11.61 -48.39
N LEU A 133 24.30 11.75 -49.18
CA LEU A 133 22.93 11.67 -48.65
C LEU A 133 22.65 10.28 -48.07
N LEU A 134 23.01 9.21 -48.80
CA LEU A 134 22.85 7.84 -48.34
C LEU A 134 23.72 7.53 -47.10
N GLU A 135 24.92 8.10 -47.01
CA GLU A 135 25.75 8.00 -45.80
C GLU A 135 25.04 8.63 -44.58
N TYR A 136 24.43 9.81 -44.73
CA TYR A 136 23.68 10.43 -43.64
C TYR A 136 22.44 9.63 -43.25
N VAL A 137 21.68 9.11 -44.22
CA VAL A 137 20.52 8.26 -43.94
C VAL A 137 20.93 6.99 -43.18
N THR A 138 22.01 6.34 -43.59
CA THR A 138 22.56 5.15 -42.90
C THR A 138 22.89 5.46 -41.44
N ARG A 139 23.52 6.61 -41.18
CA ARG A 139 23.83 7.05 -39.81
C ARG A 139 22.58 7.33 -38.96
N ILE A 140 21.49 7.79 -39.58
CA ILE A 140 20.20 7.97 -38.89
C ILE A 140 19.63 6.61 -38.49
N TYR A 141 19.62 5.61 -39.38
CA TYR A 141 19.16 4.26 -39.03
C TYR A 141 19.95 3.67 -37.87
N GLU A 142 21.27 3.79 -37.89
CA GLU A 142 22.14 3.32 -36.80
C GLU A 142 21.83 4.02 -35.47
N ALA A 143 21.54 5.32 -35.51
CA ALA A 143 21.15 6.09 -34.32
C ALA A 143 19.77 5.70 -33.79
N CYS A 144 18.79 5.45 -34.67
CA CYS A 144 17.44 5.02 -34.30
C CYS A 144 17.42 3.61 -33.68
N ASN A 145 18.40 2.75 -33.97
CA ASN A 145 18.51 1.41 -33.39
C ASN A 145 18.70 1.41 -31.85
N PHE A 146 19.08 2.55 -31.24
CA PHE A 146 19.14 2.70 -29.78
C PHE A 146 17.77 2.86 -29.09
N HIS A 147 16.69 3.09 -29.84
CA HIS A 147 15.35 3.30 -29.29
C HIS A 147 14.81 2.07 -28.54
N ASP A 148 15.17 0.85 -28.95
CA ASP A 148 14.71 -0.40 -28.31
C ASP A 148 15.11 -0.47 -26.82
N ILE A 149 16.30 0.02 -26.46
CA ILE A 149 16.73 0.08 -25.04
C ILE A 149 15.84 1.04 -24.24
N THR A 150 15.33 2.10 -24.86
CA THR A 150 14.44 3.07 -24.23
C THR A 150 13.05 2.45 -23.98
N GLY A 151 12.48 1.75 -24.97
CA GLY A 151 11.23 1.01 -24.80
C GLY A 151 11.32 -0.04 -23.69
N GLN A 152 12.41 -0.81 -23.66
CA GLN A 152 12.65 -1.78 -22.58
C GLN A 152 12.79 -1.13 -21.20
N ARG A 153 13.40 0.06 -21.12
CA ARG A 153 13.52 0.82 -19.87
C ARG A 153 12.17 1.35 -19.40
N ILE A 154 11.36 1.91 -20.29
CA ILE A 154 10.00 2.36 -19.97
C ILE A 154 9.19 1.19 -19.42
N LYS A 155 9.20 0.05 -20.11
CA LYS A 155 8.52 -1.17 -19.64
C LYS A 155 8.94 -1.57 -18.24
N LYS A 156 10.25 -1.57 -17.94
CA LYS A 156 10.74 -1.88 -16.58
C LYS A 156 10.22 -0.91 -15.52
N VAL A 157 10.09 0.37 -15.86
CA VAL A 157 9.52 1.37 -14.94
C VAL A 157 8.04 1.07 -14.72
N THR A 158 7.27 0.80 -15.78
CA THR A 158 5.85 0.41 -15.68
C THR A 158 5.67 -0.84 -14.82
N ASP A 159 6.44 -1.91 -15.06
CA ASP A 159 6.41 -3.13 -14.26
C ASP A 159 6.71 -2.85 -12.77
N THR A 160 7.58 -1.87 -12.50
CA THR A 160 7.92 -1.45 -11.13
C THR A 160 6.78 -0.68 -10.49
N LEU A 161 6.10 0.21 -11.22
CA LEU A 161 4.94 0.94 -10.72
C LEU A 161 3.77 0.00 -10.39
N GLU A 162 3.53 -1.01 -11.23
CA GLU A 162 2.56 -2.08 -10.92
C GLU A 162 2.94 -2.87 -9.66
N ALA A 163 4.25 -3.10 -9.43
CA ALA A 163 4.71 -3.76 -8.22
C ALA A 163 4.52 -2.88 -6.97
N VAL A 164 4.63 -1.56 -7.10
CA VAL A 164 4.31 -0.61 -6.05
C VAL A 164 2.81 -0.63 -5.76
N GLU A 165 1.96 -0.62 -6.80
CA GLU A 165 0.50 -0.73 -6.67
C GLU A 165 0.09 -1.96 -5.86
N ARG A 166 0.60 -3.15 -6.22
CA ARG A 166 0.33 -4.41 -5.48
C ARG A 166 0.73 -4.34 -4.01
N ARG A 167 1.79 -3.60 -3.67
CA ARG A 167 2.23 -3.43 -2.27
C ARG A 167 1.31 -2.48 -1.50
N ILE A 168 0.83 -1.42 -2.14
CA ILE A 168 -0.15 -0.51 -1.53
C ILE A 168 -1.46 -1.26 -1.28
N ASP A 169 -1.91 -2.08 -2.21
CA ASP A 169 -3.11 -2.91 -2.03
C ASP A 169 -2.98 -3.88 -0.87
N ALA A 170 -1.83 -4.54 -0.74
CA ALA A 170 -1.54 -5.42 0.38
C ALA A 170 -1.51 -4.66 1.72
N LEU A 171 -0.97 -3.44 1.73
CA LEU A 171 -0.92 -2.58 2.92
C LEU A 171 -2.32 -2.17 3.37
N LEU A 172 -3.16 -1.71 2.46
CA LEU A 172 -4.55 -1.34 2.74
C LEU A 172 -5.37 -2.53 3.26
N SER A 173 -5.22 -3.68 2.60
CA SER A 173 -5.85 -4.94 3.03
C SER A 173 -5.44 -5.36 4.45
N ALA A 174 -4.15 -5.23 4.79
CA ALA A 174 -3.64 -5.55 6.12
C ALA A 174 -4.15 -4.61 7.22
N LEU A 175 -4.50 -3.36 6.88
CA LEU A 175 -5.06 -2.38 7.81
C LEU A 175 -6.57 -2.54 8.04
N GLY A 176 -7.22 -3.43 7.29
CA GLY A 176 -8.65 -3.72 7.41
C GLY A 176 -9.52 -2.93 6.43
N ASP A 177 -8.92 -2.20 5.49
CA ASP A 177 -9.67 -1.67 4.35
C ASP A 177 -9.91 -2.80 3.35
N PRO A 178 -11.17 -3.14 3.03
CA PRO A 178 -11.44 -4.13 2.00
C PRO A 178 -10.82 -3.66 0.68
N PRO A 179 -10.28 -4.56 -0.15
CA PRO A 179 -9.91 -4.20 -1.50
C PRO A 179 -11.17 -3.60 -2.18
N PRO A 180 -11.02 -2.49 -2.92
CA PRO A 180 -12.11 -1.90 -3.65
C PRO A 180 -12.69 -2.97 -4.57
N GLU A 181 -14.01 -3.07 -4.53
CA GLU A 181 -14.75 -3.66 -5.63
C GLU A 181 -14.36 -2.90 -6.91
N GLU A 182 -14.28 -3.63 -8.02
CA GLU A 182 -13.78 -3.27 -9.36
C GLU A 182 -13.91 -1.78 -9.77
N PRO A 183 -13.05 -1.28 -10.68
CA PRO A 183 -12.90 0.15 -10.95
C PRO A 183 -14.26 0.82 -11.18
N ALA A 184 -14.66 1.67 -10.24
CA ALA A 184 -15.84 2.50 -10.41
C ALA A 184 -15.63 3.35 -11.67
N GLU A 185 -16.50 3.18 -12.65
CA GLU A 185 -16.58 4.01 -13.84
C GLU A 185 -16.47 5.50 -13.46
N GLU A 186 -15.63 6.19 -14.23
CA GLU A 186 -15.29 7.60 -14.15
C GLU A 186 -16.41 8.48 -13.59
N THR A 187 -16.27 8.89 -12.33
CA THR A 187 -17.05 10.03 -11.85
C THR A 187 -16.41 11.30 -12.42
N LYS A 188 -16.98 11.79 -13.52
CA LYS A 188 -16.72 13.12 -14.10
C LYS A 188 -16.74 14.19 -13.01
N THR A 189 -15.57 14.54 -12.49
CA THR A 189 -15.46 15.51 -11.40
C THR A 189 -15.09 16.87 -11.98
N LYS A 190 -16.11 17.74 -12.03
CA LYS A 190 -16.09 19.22 -12.05
C LYS A 190 -15.05 19.94 -12.92
N LYS A 191 -15.56 20.73 -13.89
CA LYS A 191 -14.83 21.79 -14.60
C LYS A 191 -13.90 22.55 -13.66
N LYS A 192 -12.60 22.27 -13.75
CA LYS A 192 -11.53 23.08 -13.19
C LYS A 192 -11.35 24.25 -14.16
N GLU A 193 -11.36 25.48 -13.65
CA GLU A 193 -11.01 26.64 -14.47
C GLU A 193 -9.57 26.45 -14.95
N LEU A 194 -9.39 26.36 -16.27
CA LEU A 194 -8.10 26.16 -16.92
C LEU A 194 -7.20 27.36 -16.59
N SER A 195 -6.04 27.09 -16.02
CA SER A 195 -4.99 28.10 -15.81
C SER A 195 -4.04 28.13 -17.00
N ASP A 196 -3.34 29.25 -17.21
CA ASP A 196 -2.34 29.38 -18.29
C ASP A 196 -1.22 28.33 -18.22
N GLU A 197 -1.03 27.67 -17.06
CA GLU A 197 -0.08 26.59 -16.84
C GLU A 197 -0.59 25.24 -17.39
N ASP A 198 -1.91 25.06 -17.51
CA ASP A 198 -2.52 23.86 -18.12
C ASP A 198 -2.39 23.85 -19.65
N LEU A 199 -2.21 25.03 -20.27
CA LEU A 199 -1.99 25.22 -21.71
C LEU A 199 -0.55 24.93 -22.15
N LEU A 200 0.35 24.63 -21.20
CA LEU A 200 1.77 24.35 -21.45
C LEU A 200 2.11 22.85 -21.46
N ASN A 201 1.12 21.97 -21.32
CA ASN A 201 1.32 20.54 -21.45
C ASN A 201 1.37 20.15 -22.94
N GLY A 202 2.27 19.22 -23.27
CA GLY A 202 2.45 18.70 -24.63
C GLY A 202 1.19 18.00 -25.18
N PRO A 203 1.30 17.30 -26.33
CA PRO A 203 0.13 16.73 -27.00
C PRO A 203 -0.74 15.92 -26.03
N ALA A 204 -2.04 16.24 -26.03
CA ALA A 204 -3.01 15.69 -25.10
C ALA A 204 -3.14 14.16 -25.25
N LEU A 205 -3.36 13.47 -24.13
CA LEU A 205 -3.64 12.03 -24.13
C LEU A 205 -4.83 11.72 -25.06
N PRO A 206 -4.84 10.58 -25.78
CA PRO A 206 -5.94 10.20 -26.65
C PRO A 206 -7.28 10.23 -25.90
N GLY A 207 -8.24 11.01 -26.40
CA GLY A 207 -9.57 11.20 -25.79
C GLY A 207 -9.68 12.33 -24.75
N THR A 208 -8.59 13.02 -24.43
CA THR A 208 -8.59 14.18 -23.51
C THR A 208 -8.39 15.53 -24.21
N GLY A 209 -8.18 15.52 -25.54
CA GLY A 209 -8.06 16.73 -26.34
C GLY A 209 -9.40 17.42 -26.54
N THR A 210 -9.39 18.77 -26.54
CA THR A 210 -10.55 19.59 -26.88
C THR A 210 -11.09 19.18 -28.25
N THR A 211 -12.38 18.86 -28.30
CA THR A 211 -13.02 18.41 -29.55
C THR A 211 -13.29 19.57 -30.49
N GLN A 212 -13.35 19.33 -31.80
CA GLN A 212 -13.61 20.38 -32.80
C GLN A 212 -14.96 21.10 -32.52
N ASP A 213 -15.95 20.37 -32.01
CA ASP A 213 -17.25 20.92 -31.61
C ASP A 213 -17.13 21.92 -30.43
N GLU A 214 -16.17 21.72 -29.53
CA GLU A 214 -15.89 22.64 -28.42
C GLU A 214 -15.10 23.87 -28.86
N ILE A 215 -14.24 23.72 -29.89
CA ILE A 215 -13.52 24.84 -30.50
C ILE A 215 -14.49 25.75 -31.25
N ASP A 216 -15.41 25.17 -32.01
CA ASP A 216 -16.41 25.91 -32.78
C ASP A 216 -17.39 26.66 -31.85
N ALA A 217 -17.70 26.12 -30.67
CA ALA A 217 -18.50 26.82 -29.66
C ALA A 217 -17.80 28.01 -29.00
N LEU A 218 -16.47 28.10 -29.08
CA LEU A 218 -15.68 29.19 -28.49
C LEU A 218 -15.45 30.36 -29.47
N PHE A 219 -15.46 30.08 -30.78
CA PHE A 219 -15.11 31.04 -31.83
C PHE A 219 -16.22 31.29 -32.87
N GLY A 220 -17.36 30.61 -32.76
CA GLY A 220 -18.55 30.76 -33.60
C GLY A 220 -19.60 31.73 -33.06
#